data_AF-A0A1V4TWM2-F1
#
_entry.id   AF-A0A1V4TWM2-F1
#
_cell.length_a   1.000
_cell.length_b   1.000
_cell.length_c   1.000
_cell.angle_alpha   90.00
_cell.angle_beta   90.00
_cell.angle_gamma   90.00
#
_symmetry.space_group_name_H-M   'P 1'
#
loop_
_entity.id
_entity.type
_entity.pdbx_description
1 polymer ?
#
loop_
_entity_poly.entity_id
_entity_poly.type
_entity_poly.pdbx_seq_one_letter_code
_entity_poly.pdbx_strand_id
1 'polypeptide(L)'
;MNEYLVDTNILIYYLAGAFNPRQKQVIDPVLEGSFTISIITRIELLGWKGHTPEGLIQARRLLDCARCLPLTIPLAEKPLNSGHR
;
A
#
# COMPACT_ATOMS: atom_id res chain seq x y z
N MET A 1 -16.47 -0.81 10.28
CA MET A 1 -15.12 -0.29 9.96
C MET A 1 -14.87 -0.61 8.50
N ASN A 2 -14.45 0.36 7.70
CA ASN A 2 -14.03 0.09 6.33
C ASN A 2 -12.61 -0.48 6.37
N GLU A 3 -12.44 -1.70 5.87
CA GLU A 3 -11.13 -2.30 5.68
C GLU A 3 -10.59 -1.86 4.31
N TYR A 4 -9.49 -1.12 4.30
CA TYR A 4 -8.84 -0.65 3.08
C TYR A 4 -7.68 -1.59 2.71
N LEU A 5 -7.57 -1.93 1.41
CA LEU A 5 -6.37 -2.52 0.83
C LEU A 5 -5.60 -1.40 0.12
N VAL A 6 -4.43 -1.06 0.65
CA VAL A 6 -3.64 0.07 0.16
C VAL A 6 -2.72 -0.39 -0.97
N ASP A 7 -2.78 0.34 -2.08
CA ASP A 7 -1.96 0.11 -3.26
C ASP A 7 -0.55 0.74 -3.14
N THR A 8 0.39 0.24 -3.94
CA THR A 8 1.79 0.69 -3.98
C THR A 8 1.90 2.18 -4.26
N ASN A 9 1.13 2.70 -5.22
CA ASN A 9 1.20 4.11 -5.60
C ASN A 9 0.82 5.05 -4.44
N ILE A 10 -0.17 4.65 -3.63
CA ILE A 10 -0.58 5.42 -2.46
C ILE A 10 0.57 5.50 -1.45
N LEU A 11 1.26 4.39 -1.20
CA LEU A 11 2.40 4.36 -0.28
C LEU A 11 3.59 5.16 -0.83
N ILE A 12 3.88 5.10 -2.13
CA ILE A 12 4.92 5.90 -2.78
C ILE A 12 4.62 7.38 -2.61
N TYR A 13 3.41 7.83 -2.93
CA TYR A 13 3.02 9.24 -2.80
C TYR A 13 2.99 9.70 -1.34
N TYR A 14 2.63 8.82 -0.41
CA TYR A 14 2.69 9.12 1.02
C TYR A 14 4.14 9.36 1.46
N LEU A 15 5.05 8.44 1.14
CA LEU A 15 6.48 8.57 1.48
C LEU A 15 7.14 9.77 0.81
N ALA A 16 6.72 10.12 -0.41
CA ALA A 16 7.20 11.30 -1.13
C ALA A 16 6.60 12.62 -0.62
N GLY A 17 5.64 12.58 0.32
CA GLY A 17 4.93 13.77 0.79
C GLY A 17 4.10 14.46 -0.28
N ALA A 18 3.67 13.73 -1.33
CA ALA A 18 3.05 14.27 -2.52
C ALA A 18 1.55 14.60 -2.36
N PHE A 19 0.93 14.25 -1.23
CA PHE A 19 -0.47 14.56 -0.94
C PHE A 19 -0.66 16.00 -0.47
N ASN A 20 -1.66 16.68 -1.04
CA ASN A 20 -2.09 18.00 -0.58
C ASN A 20 -2.86 17.91 0.76
N PRO A 21 -3.11 19.02 1.47
CA PRO A 21 -3.75 18.98 2.80
C PRO A 21 -5.10 18.29 2.86
N ARG A 22 -5.93 18.40 1.80
CA ARG A 22 -7.24 17.72 1.75
C ARG A 22 -7.09 16.22 1.57
N GLN A 23 -6.11 15.78 0.77
CA GLN A 23 -5.80 14.36 0.59
C GLN A 23 -5.22 13.76 1.89
N LYS A 24 -4.37 14.51 2.60
CA LYS A 24 -3.81 14.13 3.90
C LYS A 24 -4.88 13.83 4.95
N GLN A 25 -5.92 14.68 5.03
CA GLN A 25 -7.07 14.44 5.92
C GLN A 25 -7.79 13.11 5.70
N VAL A 26 -7.68 12.52 4.50
CA VAL A 26 -8.27 11.22 4.17
C VAL A 26 -7.28 10.08 4.38
N ILE A 27 -6.03 10.25 3.94
CA ILE A 27 -5.05 9.16 3.95
C ILE A 27 -4.38 8.96 5.31
N ASP A 28 -4.15 10.02 6.09
CA ASP A 28 -3.46 9.92 7.38
C ASP A 28 -4.24 9.00 8.34
N PRO A 29 -5.58 9.14 8.53
CA PRO A 29 -6.33 8.22 9.38
C PRO A 29 -6.33 6.76 8.91
N VAL A 30 -6.19 6.53 7.58
CA VAL A 30 -6.11 5.18 7.02
C VAL A 30 -4.76 4.54 7.37
N LEU A 31 -3.66 5.29 7.25
CA LEU A 31 -2.30 4.78 7.45
C LEU A 31 -1.83 4.82 8.92
N GLU A 32 -2.39 5.69 9.74
CA GLU A 32 -2.19 5.71 11.20
C GLU A 32 -2.97 4.58 11.90
N GLY A 33 -4.05 4.10 11.27
CA GLY A 33 -4.80 2.92 11.70
C GLY A 33 -4.13 1.60 11.30
N SER A 34 -4.84 0.48 11.51
CA SER A 34 -4.42 -0.81 10.96
C SER A 34 -4.84 -0.88 9.49
N PHE A 35 -3.88 -0.67 8.58
CA PHE A 35 -4.10 -0.81 7.15
C PHE A 35 -3.59 -2.15 6.63
N THR A 36 -4.17 -2.57 5.51
CA THR A 36 -3.83 -3.84 4.87
C THR A 36 -3.15 -3.58 3.54
N ILE A 37 -2.13 -4.39 3.23
CA ILE A 37 -1.44 -4.40 1.93
C ILE A 37 -1.43 -5.82 1.37
N SER A 38 -1.23 -5.94 0.06
CA SER A 38 -0.90 -7.22 -0.54
C SER A 38 0.61 -7.49 -0.43
N ILE A 39 1.01 -8.77 -0.48
CA ILE A 39 2.44 -9.12 -0.61
C ILE A 39 3.06 -8.54 -1.89
N ILE A 40 2.27 -8.37 -2.96
CA ILE A 40 2.70 -7.74 -4.21
C ILE A 40 3.11 -6.30 -3.93
N THR A 41 2.27 -5.54 -3.22
CA THR A 41 2.56 -4.16 -2.80
C THR A 41 3.84 -4.07 -1.97
N ARG A 42 4.05 -5.02 -1.04
CA ARG A 42 5.29 -5.08 -0.26
C ARG A 42 6.50 -5.32 -1.17
N ILE A 43 6.41 -6.23 -2.14
CA ILE A 43 7.50 -6.54 -3.09
C ILE A 43 7.81 -5.33 -3.97
N GLU A 44 6.79 -4.72 -4.57
CA GLU A 44 6.94 -3.57 -5.47
C GLU A 44 7.54 -2.37 -4.75
N LEU A 45 7.03 -2.03 -3.56
CA LEU A 45 7.54 -0.89 -2.81
C LEU A 45 9.00 -1.09 -2.42
N LEU A 46 9.41 -2.29 -1.98
CA LEU A 46 10.80 -2.56 -1.62
C LEU A 46 11.73 -2.69 -2.83
N GLY A 47 11.22 -3.17 -3.96
CA GLY A 47 11.94 -3.29 -5.22
C GLY A 47 12.03 -1.99 -6.03
N TRP A 48 11.35 -0.93 -5.59
CA TRP A 48 11.35 0.35 -6.30
C TRP A 48 12.76 0.98 -6.30
N LYS A 49 13.30 1.22 -7.50
CA LYS A 49 14.65 1.77 -7.67
C LYS A 49 14.76 3.27 -7.31
N GLY A 50 13.64 3.94 -7.07
CA GLY A 50 13.60 5.38 -6.76
C GLY A 50 13.94 5.73 -5.31
N HIS A 51 14.23 4.75 -4.46
CA HIS A 51 14.57 4.99 -3.05
C HIS A 51 15.94 5.64 -2.89
N THR A 52 16.02 6.59 -1.95
CA THR A 52 17.27 6.86 -1.23
C THR A 52 17.50 5.77 -0.17
N PRO A 53 18.73 5.57 0.35
CA PRO A 53 18.97 4.63 1.43
C PRO A 53 18.04 4.85 2.64
N GLU A 54 17.81 6.10 3.02
CA GLU A 54 16.89 6.48 4.10
C GLU A 54 15.44 6.21 3.73
N GLY A 55 15.05 6.50 2.47
CA GLY A 55 13.71 6.25 1.94
C GLY A 55 13.35 4.77 1.99
N LEU A 56 14.29 3.87 1.68
CA LEU A 56 14.09 2.43 1.78
C LEU A 56 13.86 1.98 3.24
N ILE A 57 14.57 2.58 4.20
CA ILE A 57 14.37 2.32 5.63
C ILE A 57 12.98 2.78 6.07
N GLN A 58 12.52 3.97 5.65
CA GLN A 58 11.18 4.45 5.96
C GLN A 58 10.09 3.57 5.32
N ALA A 59 10.29 3.17 4.06
CA ALA A 59 9.39 2.23 3.39
C ALA A 59 9.26 0.91 4.16
N ARG A 60 10.38 0.35 4.64
CA ARG A 60 10.38 -0.86 5.47
C ARG A 60 9.55 -0.65 6.74
N ARG A 61 9.81 0.41 7.49
CA ARG A 61 9.11 0.73 8.74
C ARG A 61 7.61 0.89 8.52
N LEU A 62 7.22 1.62 7.47
CA LEU A 62 5.81 1.78 7.11
C LEU A 62 5.15 0.43 6.81
N LEU A 63 5.80 -0.42 6.02
CA LEU A 63 5.29 -1.75 5.69
C LEU A 63 5.20 -2.69 6.90
N ASP A 64 5.99 -2.47 7.95
CA ASP A 64 5.94 -3.27 9.18
C ASP A 64 4.76 -2.90 10.08
N CYS A 65 4.14 -1.73 9.87
CA CYS A 65 2.86 -1.35 10.49
C CYS A 65 1.64 -1.97 9.79
N ALA A 66 1.83 -2.53 8.59
CA ALA A 66 0.74 -3.02 7.75
C ALA A 66 0.44 -4.50 8.00
N ARG A 67 -0.84 -4.87 7.94
CA ARG A 67 -1.24 -6.28 7.77
C ARG A 67 -0.95 -6.70 6.32
N CYS A 68 -0.02 -7.62 6.13
CA CYS A 68 0.34 -8.11 4.79
C CYS A 68 -0.47 -9.38 4.45
N LEU A 69 -1.29 -9.31 3.39
CA LEU A 69 -2.03 -10.46 2.88
C LEU A 69 -1.19 -11.24 1.85
N PRO A 70 -1.10 -12.57 1.99
CA PRO A 70 -0.41 -13.41 1.01
C PRO A 70 -1.21 -13.49 -0.29
N LEU A 71 -0.50 -13.61 -1.41
CA LEU A 71 -1.09 -14.02 -2.68
C LEU A 71 -1.21 -15.55 -2.70
N THR A 72 -2.38 -16.05 -3.02
CA THR A 72 -2.62 -17.49 -3.23
C THR A 72 -2.97 -17.74 -4.70
N ILE A 73 -2.70 -18.95 -5.19
CA ILE A 73 -3.04 -19.33 -6.58
C ILE A 73 -4.53 -19.09 -6.88
N PRO A 74 -5.49 -19.49 -6.01
CA PRO A 74 -6.91 -19.22 -6.27
C PRO A 74 -7.26 -17.73 -6.37
N LEU A 75 -6.55 -16.85 -5.63
CA LEU A 75 -6.75 -15.40 -5.74
C LEU A 75 -6.13 -14.84 -7.03
N ALA A 76 -4.96 -15.32 -7.41
CA ALA A 76 -4.26 -14.90 -8.62
C ALA A 76 -5.02 -15.31 -9.90
N GLU A 77 -5.64 -16.48 -9.87
CA GLU A 77 -6.42 -17.03 -10.98
C GLU A 77 -7.90 -16.61 -10.95
N LYS A 78 -8.32 -15.87 -9.91
CA LYS A 78 -9.68 -15.35 -9.83
C LYS A 78 -9.91 -14.44 -11.04
N PRO A 79 -10.86 -14.75 -11.93
CA PRO A 79 -11.16 -13.88 -13.05
C PRO A 79 -11.55 -12.50 -12.49
N LEU A 80 -10.92 -11.44 -12.97
CA LEU A 80 -11.23 -10.05 -12.57
C LEU A 80 -12.68 -9.64 -12.94
N ASN A 81 -13.43 -10.52 -13.59
CA ASN A 81 -14.79 -10.32 -14.05
C ASN A 81 -15.80 -10.73 -12.96
N SER A 82 -16.05 -9.85 -12.01
CA SER A 82 -17.29 -9.85 -11.24
C SER A 82 -17.78 -8.41 -11.02
N GLY A 83 -18.52 -7.90 -12.02
CA GLY A 83 -19.25 -6.62 -12.04
C GLY A 83 -18.49 -5.50 -12.78
N HIS A 84 -18.95 -4.91 -13.89
CA HIS A 84 -20.31 -4.53 -14.28
C HIS A 84 -20.48 -4.59 -15.81
N ARG A 85 -21.57 -5.19 -16.29
CA ARG A 85 -22.32 -4.68 -17.45
C ARG A 85 -23.61 -4.07 -16.91
#